data_AF-A0A914BBB0-F1
#
_entry.id   AF-A0A914BBB0-F1
#
_cell.length_a   1.000
_cell.length_b   1.000
_cell.length_c   1.000
_cell.angle_alpha   90.00
_cell.angle_beta   90.00
_cell.angle_gamma   90.00
#
_symmetry.space_group_name_H-M   'P 1'
#
loop_
_entity.id
_entity.type
_entity.pdbx_description
1 polymer ?
#
loop_
_entity_poly.entity_id
_entity_poly.type
_entity_poly.pdbx_seq_one_letter_code
_entity_poly.pdbx_strand_id
1 'polypeptide(L)'
;MFTLLALFSLAFLGSANGNWPVGNDDSYEGLKFYEMNLECNDALSECEHRFSGHFSPVKGLPLTTDHVLEYTKDPYELKFGAKVATLGLKVRFDQDDPSETFHFCSELTEDKALPVIGLYHGKWTLCLENDFSGLTIPADCTAPVAVSKIVGRFTDEKLAGQQVLYCMPS
;
A
#
# COMPACT_ATOMS: atom_id res chain seq x y z
N MET A 1 9.64 -51.68 15.63
CA MET A 1 8.70 -51.22 14.58
C MET A 1 8.16 -49.84 14.98
N PHE A 2 9.06 -48.85 15.11
CA PHE A 2 8.75 -47.49 15.58
C PHE A 2 9.90 -46.57 15.16
N THR A 3 9.93 -46.13 13.89
CA THR A 3 10.84 -45.04 13.42
C THR A 3 10.56 -44.70 11.95
N LEU A 4 9.32 -44.36 11.60
CA LEU A 4 9.00 -43.96 10.20
C LEU A 4 7.85 -42.95 10.09
N LEU A 5 7.61 -42.15 11.14
CA LEU A 5 6.50 -41.19 11.18
C LEU A 5 6.89 -39.77 11.65
N ALA A 6 8.18 -39.43 11.64
CA ALA A 6 8.66 -38.10 12.08
C ALA A 6 9.22 -37.23 10.94
N LEU A 7 9.28 -37.73 9.69
CA LEU A 7 9.93 -37.04 8.57
C LEU A 7 8.98 -36.33 7.60
N PHE A 8 7.66 -36.41 7.81
CA PHE A 8 6.68 -35.75 6.94
C PHE A 8 6.15 -34.41 7.47
N SER A 9 6.51 -34.01 8.69
CA SER A 9 5.99 -32.80 9.34
C SER A 9 6.87 -31.55 9.16
N LEU A 10 8.02 -31.65 8.49
CA LEU A 10 8.97 -30.54 8.29
C LEU A 10 8.91 -29.87 6.91
N ALA A 11 7.98 -30.28 6.03
CA ALA A 11 7.89 -29.78 4.66
C ALA A 11 6.95 -28.58 4.46
N PHE A 12 6.32 -28.04 5.51
CA PHE A 12 5.33 -26.96 5.40
C PHE A 12 5.65 -25.69 6.21
N LEU A 13 6.89 -25.52 6.69
CA LEU A 13 7.38 -24.25 7.25
C LEU A 13 8.29 -23.52 6.26
N GLY A 14 7.96 -23.58 4.98
CA GLY A 14 8.56 -22.68 4.00
C GLY A 14 7.95 -21.29 4.22
N SER A 15 8.66 -20.41 4.93
CA SER A 15 8.45 -18.98 4.80
C SER A 15 8.48 -18.67 3.30
N ALA A 16 7.35 -18.22 2.75
CA ALA A 16 7.29 -17.76 1.39
C ALA A 16 8.13 -16.49 1.29
N ASN A 17 9.43 -16.63 1.02
CA ASN A 17 10.23 -15.54 0.50
C ASN A 17 9.71 -15.29 -0.91
N GLY A 18 8.87 -14.27 -1.04
CA GLY A 18 8.48 -13.74 -2.34
C GLY A 18 9.74 -13.42 -3.14
N ASN A 19 9.86 -14.02 -4.32
CA ASN A 19 10.93 -13.74 -5.27
C ASN A 19 10.78 -12.31 -5.81
N TRP A 20 11.27 -11.33 -5.07
CA TRP A 20 11.59 -10.02 -5.62
C TRP A 20 13.10 -9.96 -5.86
N PRO A 21 13.56 -9.57 -7.06
CA PRO A 21 14.97 -9.48 -7.36
C PRO A 21 15.63 -8.42 -6.48
N VAL A 22 16.52 -8.85 -5.59
CA VAL A 22 17.37 -7.98 -4.78
C VAL A 22 18.26 -7.18 -5.74
N GLY A 23 18.04 -5.87 -5.84
CA GLY A 23 18.88 -4.99 -6.65
C GLY A 23 18.22 -3.82 -7.38
N ASN A 24 16.95 -3.49 -7.10
CA ASN A 24 16.43 -2.17 -7.46
C ASN A 24 16.54 -1.26 -6.23
N ASP A 25 16.87 0.00 -6.48
CA ASP A 25 16.99 1.02 -5.44
C ASP A 25 15.62 1.23 -4.76
N ASP A 26 15.36 0.47 -3.69
CA ASP A 26 14.16 0.53 -2.85
C ASP A 26 14.18 1.73 -1.90
N SER A 27 15.16 2.63 -2.04
CA SER A 27 15.34 3.74 -1.12
C SER A 27 14.15 4.72 -1.13
N TYR A 28 13.28 4.65 -2.15
CA TYR A 28 12.20 5.60 -2.39
C TYR A 28 12.68 7.07 -2.26
N GLU A 29 13.99 7.29 -2.41
CA GLU A 29 14.66 8.56 -2.15
C GLU A 29 14.18 9.57 -3.18
N GLY A 30 13.60 10.68 -2.68
CA GLY A 30 13.03 11.73 -3.51
C GLY A 30 11.52 11.64 -3.77
N LEU A 31 10.84 10.58 -3.31
CA LEU A 31 9.37 10.60 -3.25
C LEU A 31 8.91 11.56 -2.15
N LYS A 32 7.80 12.25 -2.40
CA LYS A 32 7.18 13.09 -1.36
C LYS A 32 6.62 12.20 -0.26
N PHE A 33 6.95 12.53 0.98
CA PHE A 33 6.44 11.86 2.16
C PHE A 33 5.38 12.75 2.81
N TYR A 34 4.22 12.17 3.08
CA TYR A 34 3.10 12.84 3.72
C TYR A 34 2.69 12.06 4.95
N GLU A 35 2.28 12.79 5.99
CA GLU A 35 1.61 12.25 7.15
C GLU A 35 0.12 12.59 7.04
N MET A 36 -0.74 11.62 7.34
CA MET A 36 -2.18 11.78 7.38
C MET A 36 -2.71 11.17 8.67
N ASN A 37 -3.34 12.01 9.49
CA ASN A 37 -4.10 11.54 10.63
C ASN A 37 -5.42 10.92 10.15
N LEU A 38 -5.80 9.81 10.78
CA LEU A 38 -7.12 9.24 10.60
C LEU A 38 -8.16 10.08 11.34
N GLU A 39 -9.35 10.19 10.75
CA GLU A 39 -10.53 10.71 11.41
C GLU A 39 -11.17 9.58 12.20
N CYS A 40 -11.20 9.71 13.53
CA CYS A 40 -11.67 8.66 14.42
C CYS A 40 -12.95 9.07 15.16
N ASN A 41 -13.71 8.06 15.59
CA ASN A 41 -14.77 8.25 16.58
C ASN A 41 -14.20 8.63 17.97
N ASP A 42 -15.07 9.04 18.90
CA ASP A 42 -14.68 9.48 20.26
C ASP A 42 -13.91 8.41 21.06
N ALA A 43 -14.12 7.13 20.73
CA ALA A 43 -13.48 6.00 21.39
C ALA A 43 -12.12 5.62 20.77
N LEU A 44 -11.72 6.27 19.68
CA LEU A 44 -10.56 5.89 18.86
C LEU A 44 -10.57 4.42 18.43
N SER A 45 -11.77 3.86 18.25
CA SER A 45 -11.98 2.43 17.95
C SER A 45 -12.28 2.18 16.49
N GLU A 46 -12.83 3.17 15.80
CA GLU A 46 -13.14 3.15 14.36
C GLU A 46 -12.58 4.44 13.78
N CYS A 47 -11.71 4.31 12.79
CA CYS A 47 -10.98 5.40 12.19
C CYS A 47 -10.94 5.25 10.68
N GLU A 48 -11.02 6.36 9.95
CA GLU A 48 -10.92 6.33 8.50
C GLU A 48 -10.12 7.51 7.95
N HIS A 49 -9.59 7.33 6.75
CA HIS A 49 -9.11 8.42 5.93
C HIS A 49 -9.65 8.27 4.51
N ARG A 50 -10.30 9.31 4.02
CA ARG A 50 -10.82 9.39 2.65
C ARG A 50 -10.09 10.47 1.87
N PHE A 51 -9.54 10.10 0.74
CA PHE A 51 -8.91 11.03 -0.19
C PHE A 51 -9.54 10.91 -1.57
N SER A 52 -9.99 12.03 -2.12
CA SER A 52 -10.39 12.14 -3.53
C SER A 52 -9.52 13.16 -4.23
N GLY A 53 -8.80 12.71 -5.25
CA GLY A 53 -7.87 13.52 -6.03
C GLY A 53 -8.23 13.54 -7.50
N HIS A 54 -7.94 14.66 -8.16
CA HIS A 54 -7.96 14.75 -9.61
C HIS A 54 -6.54 14.91 -10.12
N PHE A 55 -6.12 14.04 -11.04
CA PHE A 55 -4.87 14.22 -11.78
C PHE A 55 -5.14 14.12 -13.27
N SER A 56 -4.51 14.99 -14.05
CA SER A 56 -4.65 15.01 -15.50
C SER A 56 -3.29 14.66 -16.11
N PRO A 57 -3.00 13.36 -16.35
CA PRO A 57 -1.70 12.94 -16.88
C PRO A 57 -1.52 13.40 -18.34
N VAL A 58 -2.62 13.68 -19.04
CA VAL A 58 -2.66 14.27 -20.39
C VAL A 58 -3.65 15.41 -20.38
N LYS A 59 -3.31 16.52 -21.05
CA LYS A 59 -4.22 17.65 -21.28
C LYS A 59 -5.60 17.15 -21.73
N GLY A 60 -6.59 17.26 -20.85
CA GLY A 60 -8.01 17.12 -21.20
C GLY A 60 -8.72 15.88 -20.67
N LEU A 61 -8.05 14.95 -20.00
CA LEU A 61 -8.72 13.85 -19.30
C LEU A 61 -8.43 13.90 -17.80
N PRO A 62 -9.36 14.38 -16.96
CA PRO A 62 -9.22 14.27 -15.52
C PRO A 62 -9.41 12.81 -15.11
N LEU A 63 -8.42 12.25 -14.43
CA LEU A 63 -8.56 11.01 -13.69
C LEU A 63 -8.93 11.35 -12.26
N THR A 64 -9.99 10.72 -11.77
CA THR A 64 -10.36 10.78 -10.35
C THR A 64 -9.87 9.52 -9.66
N THR A 65 -9.10 9.71 -8.60
CA THR A 65 -8.68 8.67 -7.66
C THR A 65 -9.39 8.85 -6.34
N ASP A 66 -10.04 7.80 -5.86
CA ASP A 66 -10.64 7.72 -4.53
C ASP A 66 -9.91 6.67 -3.72
N HIS A 67 -9.32 7.07 -2.60
CA HIS A 67 -8.66 6.19 -1.64
C HIS A 67 -9.43 6.22 -0.33
N VAL A 68 -9.60 5.06 0.27
CA VAL A 68 -10.20 4.90 1.59
C VAL A 68 -9.32 3.95 2.38
N LEU A 69 -8.88 4.37 3.56
CA LEU A 69 -8.32 3.48 4.57
C LEU A 69 -9.28 3.47 5.75
N GLU A 70 -9.67 2.29 6.21
CA GLU A 70 -10.54 2.09 7.38
C GLU A 70 -9.78 1.21 8.37
N TYR A 71 -9.79 1.62 9.64
CA TYR A 71 -9.12 0.94 10.75
C TYR A 71 -10.12 0.74 11.89
N THR A 72 -10.26 -0.49 12.33
CA THR A 72 -11.03 -0.89 13.52
C THR A 72 -10.08 -1.52 14.53
N LYS A 73 -10.21 -1.16 15.81
CA LYS A 73 -9.32 -1.63 16.87
C LYS A 73 -9.71 -3.00 17.45
N ASP A 74 -10.99 -3.22 17.72
CA ASP A 74 -11.51 -4.44 18.34
C ASP A 74 -12.94 -4.78 17.85
N PRO A 75 -13.14 -5.85 17.04
CA PRO A 75 -12.08 -6.70 16.49
C PRO A 75 -11.16 -5.87 15.59
N TYR A 76 -9.88 -6.22 15.56
CA TYR A 76 -8.94 -5.54 14.68
C TYR A 76 -9.34 -5.77 13.22
N GLU A 77 -9.36 -4.70 12.44
CA GLU A 77 -9.59 -4.77 11.00
C GLU A 77 -8.91 -3.59 10.32
N LEU A 78 -8.07 -3.85 9.31
CA LEU A 78 -7.50 -2.82 8.45
C LEU A 78 -7.98 -3.05 7.01
N LYS A 79 -8.76 -2.11 6.48
CA LYS A 79 -9.21 -2.11 5.09
C LYS A 79 -8.56 -1.00 4.31
N PHE A 80 -8.12 -1.31 3.11
CA PHE A 80 -7.67 -0.30 2.17
C PHE A 80 -8.33 -0.53 0.81
N GLY A 81 -8.97 0.53 0.32
CA GLY A 81 -9.62 0.59 -0.98
C GLY A 81 -9.04 1.72 -1.82
N ALA A 82 -8.57 1.41 -3.02
CA ALA A 82 -8.22 2.41 -4.01
C ALA A 82 -9.04 2.19 -5.29
N LYS A 83 -9.65 3.25 -5.79
CA LYS A 83 -10.44 3.25 -7.02
C LYS A 83 -9.96 4.34 -7.96
N VAL A 84 -9.72 3.97 -9.22
CA VAL A 84 -9.54 4.95 -10.31
C VAL A 84 -10.83 4.97 -11.12
N ALA A 85 -11.64 6.01 -10.96
CA ALA A 85 -13.02 6.05 -11.46
C ALA A 85 -13.11 5.82 -12.97
N THR A 86 -12.23 6.48 -13.73
CA THR A 86 -12.20 6.41 -15.20
C THR A 86 -11.77 5.03 -15.71
N LEU A 87 -11.07 4.24 -14.90
CA LEU A 87 -10.42 2.99 -15.31
C LEU A 87 -11.05 1.75 -14.68
N GLY A 88 -11.99 1.92 -13.74
CA GLY A 88 -12.60 0.82 -13.02
C GLY A 88 -11.61 -0.01 -12.18
N LEU A 89 -10.37 0.44 -12.03
CA LEU A 89 -9.34 -0.22 -11.23
C LEU A 89 -9.75 -0.17 -9.77
N LYS A 90 -9.75 -1.33 -9.11
CA LYS A 90 -10.05 -1.48 -7.69
C LYS A 90 -8.97 -2.34 -7.05
N VAL A 91 -8.34 -1.80 -6.02
CA VAL A 91 -7.44 -2.54 -5.14
C VAL A 91 -8.11 -2.63 -3.78
N ARG A 92 -8.12 -3.84 -3.20
CA ARG A 92 -8.67 -4.10 -1.87
C ARG A 92 -7.68 -4.93 -1.07
N PHE A 93 -7.40 -4.48 0.15
CA PHE A 93 -6.64 -5.21 1.16
C PHE A 93 -7.46 -5.23 2.44
N ASP A 94 -7.49 -6.38 3.12
CA ASP A 94 -8.14 -6.59 4.40
C ASP A 94 -7.17 -7.39 5.31
N GLN A 95 -7.02 -7.00 6.57
CA GLN A 95 -6.21 -7.70 7.58
C GLN A 95 -6.92 -7.72 8.94
N ASP A 96 -6.95 -8.89 9.58
CA ASP A 96 -7.70 -9.13 10.82
C ASP A 96 -6.79 -9.43 12.04
N ASP A 97 -5.45 -9.48 11.87
CA ASP A 97 -4.48 -9.67 12.96
C ASP A 97 -3.45 -8.52 13.01
N PRO A 98 -3.45 -7.68 14.07
CA PRO A 98 -2.52 -6.53 14.20
C PRO A 98 -1.07 -6.93 14.45
N SER A 99 -0.82 -8.18 14.86
CA SER A 99 0.52 -8.66 15.20
C SER A 99 1.32 -9.11 13.97
N GLU A 100 0.64 -9.34 12.85
CA GLU A 100 1.27 -9.72 11.60
C GLU A 100 1.78 -8.49 10.84
N THR A 101 3.05 -8.52 10.45
CA THR A 101 3.59 -7.56 9.49
C THR A 101 3.09 -7.91 8.09
N PHE A 102 2.64 -6.93 7.32
CA PHE A 102 2.21 -7.11 5.94
C PHE A 102 2.97 -6.17 5.00
N HIS A 103 3.15 -6.67 3.78
CA HIS A 103 3.64 -5.92 2.64
C HIS A 103 2.84 -6.37 1.41
N PHE A 104 1.87 -5.56 1.02
CA PHE A 104 0.97 -5.84 -0.09
C PHE A 104 1.25 -4.85 -1.22
N CYS A 105 1.67 -5.34 -2.39
CA CYS A 105 1.89 -4.51 -3.57
C CYS A 105 1.05 -5.02 -4.75
N SER A 106 0.44 -4.09 -5.47
CA SER A 106 -0.23 -4.33 -6.74
C SER A 106 0.39 -3.47 -7.82
N GLU A 107 0.83 -4.12 -8.90
CA GLU A 107 1.15 -3.43 -10.14
C GLU A 107 -0.16 -2.99 -10.82
N LEU A 108 -0.18 -1.75 -11.30
CA LEU A 108 -1.25 -1.20 -12.13
C LEU A 108 -0.80 -1.37 -13.59
N THR A 109 -0.95 -2.58 -14.14
CA THR A 109 -0.45 -2.94 -15.48
C THR A 109 -1.36 -2.46 -16.61
N GLU A 110 -0.77 -2.29 -17.80
CA GLU A 110 -1.36 -1.67 -18.99
C GLU A 110 -2.69 -2.28 -19.46
N ASP A 111 -2.83 -3.60 -19.37
CA ASP A 111 -3.96 -4.35 -19.91
C ASP A 111 -5.33 -4.03 -19.28
N LYS A 112 -5.34 -3.40 -18.10
CA LYS A 112 -6.58 -3.12 -17.36
C LYS A 112 -6.99 -1.64 -17.34
N ALA A 113 -6.17 -0.72 -17.84
CA ALA A 113 -6.38 0.70 -17.53
C ALA A 113 -5.73 1.75 -18.46
N LEU A 114 -4.70 1.45 -19.27
CA LEU A 114 -3.77 2.50 -19.71
C LEU A 114 -3.78 3.00 -21.18
N PRO A 115 -4.52 2.43 -22.17
CA PRO A 115 -4.48 3.01 -23.52
C PRO A 115 -5.10 4.42 -23.65
N VAL A 116 -5.77 4.93 -22.61
CA VAL A 116 -6.55 6.17 -22.71
C VAL A 116 -5.79 7.41 -22.19
N ILE A 117 -4.62 7.26 -21.55
CA ILE A 117 -4.12 8.31 -20.62
C ILE A 117 -2.67 8.77 -20.79
N GLY A 118 -1.97 8.47 -21.89
CA GLY A 118 -0.62 9.02 -22.09
C GLY A 118 0.44 8.50 -21.12
N LEU A 119 0.06 7.65 -20.17
CA LEU A 119 0.92 6.92 -19.22
C LEU A 119 1.64 5.75 -19.91
N TYR A 120 1.85 5.83 -21.22
CA TYR A 120 2.40 4.79 -22.12
C TYR A 120 3.86 4.40 -21.84
N HIS A 121 4.47 4.99 -20.82
CA HIS A 121 5.90 4.87 -20.59
C HIS A 121 6.23 4.62 -19.12
N GLY A 122 5.35 3.99 -18.34
CA GLY A 122 5.73 3.64 -16.97
C GLY A 122 4.90 2.56 -16.29
N LYS A 123 5.56 1.85 -15.38
CA LYS A 123 4.93 0.90 -14.46
C LYS A 123 4.55 1.61 -13.18
N TRP A 124 3.29 1.54 -12.80
CA TRP A 124 2.81 2.06 -11.53
C TRP A 124 2.62 0.93 -10.54
N THR A 125 3.13 1.10 -9.33
CA THR A 125 2.97 0.16 -8.23
C THR A 125 2.31 0.89 -7.08
N LEU A 126 1.28 0.27 -6.51
CA LEU A 126 0.66 0.68 -5.26
C LEU A 126 1.00 -0.35 -4.20
N CYS A 127 1.71 0.05 -3.15
CA CYS A 127 2.02 -0.77 -2.00
C CYS A 127 1.32 -0.25 -0.75
N LEU A 128 0.97 -1.16 0.15
CA LEU A 128 0.50 -0.90 1.50
C LEU A 128 1.27 -1.82 2.45
N GLU A 129 1.80 -1.27 3.53
CA GLU A 129 2.58 -2.03 4.51
C GLU A 129 2.45 -1.43 5.92
N ASN A 130 2.76 -2.23 6.94
CA ASN A 130 2.92 -1.78 8.34
C ASN A 130 4.34 -2.02 8.87
N ASP A 131 5.31 -2.27 7.99
CA ASP A 131 6.72 -2.19 8.34
C ASP A 131 7.19 -0.74 8.21
N PHE A 132 7.51 -0.14 9.35
CA PHE A 132 8.00 1.24 9.43
C PHE A 132 9.53 1.32 9.51
N SER A 133 10.22 0.18 9.41
CA SER A 133 11.68 0.15 9.44
C SER A 133 12.23 0.97 8.26
N GLY A 134 13.13 1.91 8.58
CA GLY A 134 13.68 2.84 7.59
C GLY A 134 12.88 4.13 7.37
N LEU A 135 11.73 4.32 8.04
CA LEU A 135 10.99 5.58 8.04
C LEU A 135 11.31 6.40 9.30
N THR A 136 11.45 7.71 9.11
CA THR A 136 11.47 8.65 10.26
C THR A 136 10.03 9.00 10.59
N ILE A 137 9.50 8.40 11.66
CA ILE A 137 8.14 8.68 12.12
C ILE A 137 8.09 10.06 12.78
N PRO A 138 7.25 10.99 12.28
CA PRO A 138 7.06 12.31 12.89
C PRO A 138 6.57 12.20 14.34
N ALA A 139 6.92 13.18 15.17
CA ALA A 139 6.60 13.14 16.61
C ALA A 139 5.10 13.28 16.92
N ASP A 140 4.33 13.84 15.99
CA ASP A 140 2.88 13.96 15.99
C ASP A 140 2.15 12.65 15.63
N CYS A 141 2.85 11.70 15.02
CA CYS A 141 2.33 10.37 14.74
C CYS A 141 2.55 9.43 15.94
N THR A 142 1.62 9.48 16.91
CA THR A 142 1.75 8.71 18.16
C THR A 142 1.54 7.20 18.00
N ALA A 143 0.73 6.80 17.03
CA ALA A 143 0.53 5.39 16.67
C ALA A 143 0.42 5.25 15.14
N PRO A 144 1.50 4.83 14.45
CA PRO A 144 1.47 4.58 13.02
C PRO A 144 0.64 3.32 12.73
N VAL A 145 -0.20 3.40 11.70
CA VAL A 145 -1.13 2.33 11.30
C VAL A 145 -0.64 1.60 10.06
N ALA A 146 -0.34 2.35 9.01
CA ALA A 146 0.13 1.80 7.74
C ALA A 146 0.84 2.89 6.92
N VAL A 147 1.61 2.46 5.93
CA VAL A 147 2.18 3.33 4.90
C VAL A 147 1.66 2.87 3.55
N SER A 148 1.08 3.79 2.78
CA SER A 148 0.83 3.54 1.36
C SER A 148 1.92 4.20 0.52
N LYS A 149 2.36 3.49 -0.53
CA LYS A 149 3.34 3.99 -1.49
C LYS A 149 2.76 3.86 -2.89
N ILE A 150 2.71 4.95 -3.63
CA ILE A 150 2.38 4.93 -5.06
C ILE A 150 3.63 5.36 -5.80
N VAL A 151 4.16 4.48 -6.65
CA VAL A 151 5.40 4.72 -7.39
C VAL A 151 5.18 4.41 -8.86
N GLY A 152 5.37 5.43 -9.69
CA GLY A 152 5.51 5.31 -11.12
C GLY A 152 6.98 5.26 -11.50
N ARG A 153 7.40 4.20 -12.19
CA ARG A 153 8.72 4.08 -12.81
C ARG A 153 8.57 4.30 -14.31
N PHE A 154 9.23 5.32 -14.85
CA PHE A 154 9.14 5.66 -16.26
C PHE A 154 10.22 4.96 -17.10
N THR A 155 10.11 5.00 -18.43
CA THR A 155 11.08 4.40 -19.37
C THR A 155 12.48 5.00 -19.27
N ASP A 156 12.63 6.19 -18.72
CA ASP A 156 13.93 6.82 -18.42
C ASP A 156 14.43 6.49 -17.00
N GLU A 157 13.84 5.46 -16.36
CA GLU A 157 14.10 5.01 -14.98
C GLU A 157 13.82 6.05 -13.89
N LYS A 158 13.28 7.21 -14.24
CA LYS A 158 12.86 8.17 -13.22
C LYS A 158 11.69 7.60 -12.43
N LEU A 159 11.72 7.91 -11.13
CA LEU A 159 10.62 7.63 -10.22
C LEU A 159 9.80 8.89 -10.00
N ALA A 160 8.47 8.74 -9.96
CA ALA A 160 7.57 9.74 -9.41
C ALA A 160 6.53 9.05 -8.54
N GLY A 161 5.97 9.79 -7.60
CA GLY A 161 5.02 9.20 -6.68
C GLY A 161 5.05 9.86 -5.32
N GLN A 162 4.48 9.15 -4.36
CA GLN A 162 4.36 9.61 -2.99
C GLN A 162 4.28 8.44 -2.02
N GLN A 163 4.61 8.74 -0.78
CA GLN A 163 4.45 7.89 0.38
C GLN A 163 3.50 8.60 1.35
N VAL A 164 2.54 7.89 1.90
CA VAL A 164 1.59 8.41 2.88
C VAL A 164 1.62 7.52 4.11
N LEU A 165 2.11 8.07 5.22
CA LEU A 165 2.02 7.46 6.54
C LEU A 165 0.66 7.81 7.15
N TYR A 166 -0.08 6.78 7.53
CA TYR A 166 -1.35 6.90 8.24
C TYR A 166 -1.13 6.74 9.74
N CYS A 167 -1.62 7.71 10.51
CA CYS A 167 -1.43 7.80 11.95
C CYS A 167 -2.76 7.90 12.68
N MET A 168 -2.84 7.31 13.87
CA MET A 168 -3.93 7.62 14.80
C MET A 168 -3.78 9.08 15.26
N PRO A 169 -4.91 9.82 15.42
CA PRO A 169 -4.86 11.15 16.01
C PRO A 169 -4.41 11.06 17.48
N SER A 170 -3.67 12.08 17.91
CA SER A 170 -3.16 12.22 19.28
C SER A 170 -4.25 12.56 20.29
#